data_AF-A0A6P7GNH6-F1
#
_entry.id   AF-A0A6P7GNH6-F1
#
_cell.length_a   1.000
_cell.length_b   1.000
_cell.length_c   1.000
_cell.angle_alpha   90.00
_cell.angle_beta   90.00
_cell.angle_gamma   90.00
#
_symmetry.space_group_name_H-M   'P 1'
#
loop_
_entity.id
_entity.type
_entity.pdbx_description
1 polymer ?
#
loop_
_entity_poly.entity_id
_entity_poly.type
_entity_poly.pdbx_seq_one_letter_code
_entity_poly.pdbx_strand_id
1 'polypeptide(L)'
;MFEERIQRIVEDITILNRNLTKDTIERRKNKLITDKWLEKLRTITEQFRTVHKIYKGDSCKAAEDKFIADIIAKIGEKIGKVQTELRKRQVEHNNDKMGEKFELKTAGNLIPHIGNTEESIRAFIDAIELYDEFLDDEGKPQLTKYLLKVKPTQAAKLRLKTSYNSNAALITDIKEKFLVKQSIPVLSAEINSAKQENRSIEKFGRSLEERKAKLTIAQAE
;
A
#
# COMPACT_ATOMS: atom_id res chain seq x y z
N MET A 1 44.99 13.07 9.89
CA MET A 1 44.51 11.67 9.78
C MET A 1 43.81 11.16 11.04
N PHE A 2 44.39 11.24 12.24
CA PHE A 2 43.75 10.72 13.47
C PHE A 2 42.63 11.62 14.01
N GLU A 3 42.85 12.93 14.07
CA GLU A 3 41.84 13.92 14.45
C GLU A 3 40.62 13.91 13.52
N GLU A 4 40.82 13.70 12.22
CA GLU A 4 39.72 13.57 11.25
C GLU A 4 38.84 12.35 11.53
N ARG A 5 39.41 11.24 12.01
CA ARG A 5 38.64 10.03 12.39
C ARG A 5 37.86 10.26 13.68
N ILE A 6 38.44 10.97 14.65
CA ILE A 6 37.77 11.39 15.88
C ILE A 6 36.58 12.30 15.55
N GLN A 7 36.79 13.29 14.68
CA GLN A 7 35.75 14.23 14.26
C GLN A 7 34.57 13.51 13.57
N ARG A 8 34.85 12.57 12.66
CA ARG A 8 33.81 11.75 12.02
C ARG A 8 32.99 10.94 13.03
N ILE A 9 33.64 10.34 14.02
CA ILE A 9 32.94 9.56 15.07
C ILE A 9 32.05 10.46 15.91
N VAL A 10 32.49 11.68 16.24
CA VAL A 10 31.68 12.66 16.96
C VAL A 10 30.45 13.05 16.14
N GLU A 11 30.62 13.31 14.84
CA GLU A 11 29.52 13.60 13.92
C GLU A 11 28.53 12.45 13.82
N ASP A 12 29.01 11.21 13.66
CA ASP A 12 28.17 10.01 13.61
C ASP A 12 27.35 9.81 14.89
N ILE A 13 27.98 9.94 16.07
CA ILE A 13 27.30 9.85 17.36
C ILE A 13 26.24 10.95 17.48
N THR A 14 26.54 12.17 17.05
CA THR A 14 25.62 13.31 17.11
C THR A 14 24.41 13.10 16.21
N ILE A 15 24.63 12.64 14.97
CA ILE A 15 23.56 12.33 14.01
C ILE A 15 22.68 11.18 14.53
N LEU A 16 23.29 10.12 15.05
CA LEU A 16 22.57 8.96 15.61
C LEU A 16 21.73 9.36 16.82
N ASN A 17 22.29 10.15 17.74
CA ASN A 17 21.57 10.62 18.91
C ASN A 17 20.39 11.49 18.49
N ARG A 18 20.60 12.46 17.59
CA ARG A 18 19.54 13.31 17.05
C ARG A 18 18.43 12.50 16.40
N ASN A 19 18.76 11.46 15.62
CA ASN A 19 17.78 10.63 14.93
C ASN A 19 16.98 9.73 15.88
N LEU A 20 17.58 9.23 16.96
CA LEU A 20 16.89 8.41 17.96
C LEU A 20 16.09 9.24 18.97
N THR A 21 16.49 10.50 19.23
CA THR A 21 15.76 11.40 20.12
C THR A 21 14.59 12.11 19.43
N LYS A 22 14.56 12.17 18.09
CA LYS A 22 13.41 12.70 17.35
C LYS A 22 12.13 12.01 17.82
N ASP A 23 11.16 12.80 18.26
CA ASP A 23 9.88 12.30 18.75
C ASP A 23 9.00 11.90 17.55
N THR A 24 9.17 10.66 17.10
CA THR A 24 8.37 10.07 16.03
C THR A 24 7.27 9.18 16.59
N ILE A 25 6.18 9.02 15.83
CA ILE A 25 5.08 8.08 16.17
C ILE A 25 5.63 6.66 16.40
N GLU A 26 6.67 6.28 15.67
CA GLU A 26 7.37 5.00 15.80
C GLU A 26 8.12 4.86 17.12
N ARG A 27 8.78 5.93 17.61
CA ARG A 27 9.39 5.96 18.95
C ARG A 27 8.33 5.77 20.03
N ARG A 28 7.15 6.37 19.88
CA ARG A 28 6.04 6.23 20.84
C ARG A 28 5.50 4.79 20.88
N LYS A 29 5.44 4.10 19.75
CA LYS A 29 5.02 2.69 19.66
C LYS A 29 6.08 1.71 20.18
N ASN A 30 7.37 1.98 19.94
CA ASN A 30 8.48 1.08 20.25
C ASN A 30 9.45 1.64 21.30
N LYS A 31 8.94 2.39 22.28
CA LYS A 31 9.70 3.13 23.29
C LYS A 31 10.79 2.29 23.97
N LEU A 32 10.45 1.07 24.36
CA LEU A 32 11.36 0.15 25.06
C LEU A 32 12.60 -0.24 24.24
N ILE A 33 12.45 -0.31 22.91
CA ILE A 33 13.55 -0.64 22.00
C ILE A 33 14.41 0.61 21.75
N THR A 34 13.78 1.77 21.52
CA THR A 34 14.49 3.03 21.34
C THR A 34 15.32 3.38 22.58
N ASP A 35 14.79 3.16 23.79
CA ASP A 35 15.51 3.40 25.04
C ASP A 35 16.73 2.49 25.19
N LYS A 36 16.64 1.20 24.77
CA LYS A 36 17.81 0.30 24.71
C LYS A 36 18.90 0.78 23.76
N TRP A 37 18.51 1.37 22.62
CA TRP A 37 19.47 1.94 21.65
C TRP A 37 20.13 3.21 22.15
N LEU A 38 19.37 4.08 22.83
CA LEU A 38 19.92 5.27 23.50
C LEU A 38 20.93 4.88 24.58
N GLU A 39 20.67 3.81 25.34
CA GLU A 39 21.59 3.33 26.37
C GLU A 39 22.89 2.74 25.79
N LYS A 40 22.78 1.99 24.68
CA LYS A 40 23.96 1.54 23.91
C LYS A 40 24.78 2.73 23.40
N LEU A 41 24.11 3.77 22.87
CA LEU A 41 24.81 4.97 22.40
C LEU A 41 25.46 5.77 23.52
N ARG A 42 24.83 5.87 24.69
CA ARG A 42 25.45 6.48 25.88
C ARG A 42 26.72 5.74 26.28
N THR A 43 26.68 4.41 26.30
CA THR A 43 27.84 3.57 26.61
C THR A 43 28.99 3.82 25.62
N ILE A 44 28.67 3.89 24.32
CA ILE A 44 29.65 4.20 23.27
C ILE A 44 30.21 5.61 23.43
N THR A 45 29.36 6.59 23.73
CA THR A 45 29.76 7.99 23.94
C THR A 45 30.70 8.12 25.13
N GLU A 46 30.43 7.40 26.23
CA GLU A 46 31.27 7.44 27.42
C GLU A 46 32.62 6.77 27.18
N GLN A 47 32.64 5.61 26.51
CA GLN A 47 33.89 4.96 26.07
C GLN A 47 34.72 5.89 25.18
N PHE A 48 34.07 6.57 24.24
CA PHE A 48 34.73 7.53 23.36
C PHE A 48 35.28 8.74 24.13
N ARG A 49 34.54 9.28 25.10
CA ARG A 49 35.01 10.38 25.96
C ARG A 49 36.22 9.98 26.80
N THR A 50 36.23 8.78 27.36
CA THR A 50 37.39 8.28 28.12
C THR A 50 38.63 8.22 27.23
N VAL A 51 38.50 7.66 26.02
CA VAL A 51 39.59 7.56 25.04
C VAL A 51 40.06 8.94 24.58
N HIS A 52 39.13 9.85 24.31
CA HIS A 52 39.44 11.22 23.91
C HIS A 52 40.12 12.04 25.04
N LYS A 53 39.75 11.79 26.30
CA LYS A 53 40.39 12.43 27.47
C LYS A 53 41.81 11.92 27.68
N ILE A 54 42.05 10.62 27.46
CA ILE A 54 43.40 10.02 27.49
C ILE A 54 44.26 10.62 26.38
N TYR A 55 43.71 10.78 25.18
CA TYR A 55 44.41 11.39 24.04
C TYR A 55 44.74 12.88 24.23
N LYS A 56 43.86 13.66 24.90
CA LYS A 56 44.10 15.08 25.20
C LYS A 56 45.02 15.34 26.40
N GLY A 57 45.31 14.33 27.22
CA GLY A 57 46.31 14.44 28.28
C GLY A 57 47.69 14.15 27.70
N ASP A 58 48.68 15.01 27.95
CA ASP A 58 50.00 15.09 27.30
C ASP A 58 50.96 13.89 27.46
N SER A 59 50.50 12.65 27.34
CA SER A 59 51.38 11.49 27.26
C SER A 59 50.78 10.40 26.38
N CYS A 60 51.06 10.44 25.08
CA CYS A 60 50.94 9.26 24.23
C CYS A 60 52.31 8.95 23.61
N LYS A 61 52.95 7.90 24.13
CA LYS A 61 54.09 7.26 23.46
C LYS A 61 53.56 6.46 22.27
N ALA A 62 54.36 6.24 21.22
CA ALA A 62 53.94 5.57 19.99
C ALA A 62 53.29 4.16 20.15
N ALA A 63 53.49 3.49 21.28
CA ALA A 63 52.80 2.23 21.61
C ALA A 63 51.34 2.43 22.06
N GLU A 64 51.01 3.57 22.67
CA GLU A 64 49.66 3.96 23.07
C GLU A 64 48.83 4.38 21.86
N ASP A 65 49.44 4.99 20.84
CA ASP A 65 48.75 5.36 19.59
C ASP A 65 48.15 4.15 18.86
N LYS A 66 48.85 3.01 18.84
CA LYS A 66 48.33 1.77 18.24
C LYS A 66 47.15 1.20 19.04
N PHE A 67 47.21 1.30 20.37
CA PHE A 67 46.14 0.86 21.27
C PHE A 67 44.89 1.74 21.14
N ILE A 68 45.06 3.07 21.09
CA ILE A 68 43.97 4.03 20.89
C ILE A 68 43.38 3.86 19.48
N ALA A 69 44.21 3.65 18.46
CA ALA A 69 43.74 3.35 17.11
C ALA A 69 42.88 2.07 17.04
N ASP A 70 43.24 1.02 17.78
CA ASP A 70 42.47 -0.24 17.84
C ASP A 70 41.13 -0.06 18.57
N ILE A 71 41.09 0.76 19.63
CA ILE A 71 39.84 1.11 20.33
C ILE A 71 38.92 1.95 19.43
N ILE A 72 39.48 2.94 18.72
CA ILE A 72 38.72 3.76 17.77
C ILE A 72 38.16 2.90 16.64
N ALA A 73 38.92 1.92 16.14
CA ALA A 73 38.44 0.97 15.13
C ALA A 73 37.26 0.14 15.67
N LYS A 74 37.34 -0.37 16.90
CA LYS A 74 36.25 -1.12 17.55
C LYS A 74 35.00 -0.26 17.79
N ILE A 75 35.17 1.02 18.15
CA ILE A 75 34.06 1.96 18.30
C ILE A 75 33.39 2.22 16.94
N GLY A 76 34.18 2.44 15.88
CA GLY A 76 33.68 2.59 14.52
C GLY A 76 32.89 1.37 14.05
N GLU A 77 33.36 0.15 14.33
CA GLU A 77 32.65 -1.08 13.98
C GLU A 77 31.30 -1.19 14.71
N LYS A 78 31.26 -0.84 16.01
CA LYS A 78 30.01 -0.82 16.79
C LYS A 78 29.01 0.19 16.23
N ILE A 79 29.46 1.38 15.84
CA ILE A 79 28.64 2.41 15.21
C ILE A 79 28.10 1.90 13.86
N GLY A 80 28.93 1.27 13.04
CA GLY A 80 28.52 0.68 11.77
C GLY A 80 27.45 -0.41 11.93
N LYS A 81 27.54 -1.24 12.98
CA LYS A 81 26.49 -2.24 13.29
C LYS A 81 25.17 -1.57 13.66
N VAL A 82 25.20 -0.55 14.52
CA VAL A 82 24.01 0.23 14.90
C VAL A 82 23.37 0.88 13.67
N GLN A 83 24.16 1.52 12.81
CA GLN A 83 23.69 2.14 11.57
C GLN A 83 23.05 1.12 10.62
N THR A 84 23.68 -0.04 10.46
CA THR A 84 23.17 -1.12 9.59
C THR A 84 21.83 -1.66 10.10
N GLU A 85 21.71 -1.90 11.41
CA GLU A 85 20.46 -2.37 12.02
C GLU A 85 19.34 -1.33 11.92
N LEU A 86 19.65 -0.04 12.10
CA LEU A 86 18.69 1.05 11.89
C LEU A 86 18.25 1.16 10.43
N ARG A 87 19.17 0.99 9.48
CA ARG A 87 18.87 1.04 8.04
C ARG A 87 18.03 -0.14 7.60
N LYS A 88 18.32 -1.35 8.09
CA LYS A 88 17.48 -2.55 7.86
C LYS A 88 16.05 -2.33 8.34
N ARG A 89 15.88 -1.79 9.55
CA ARG A 89 14.54 -1.45 10.06
C ARG A 89 13.84 -0.37 9.25
N GLN A 90 14.56 0.65 8.78
CA GLN A 90 13.97 1.65 7.88
C GLN A 90 13.52 1.03 6.57
N VAL A 91 14.26 0.07 6.01
CA VAL A 91 13.88 -0.64 4.78
C VAL A 91 12.71 -1.60 5.02
N GLU A 92 12.72 -2.39 6.09
CA GLU A 92 11.61 -3.27 6.48
C GLU A 92 10.32 -2.46 6.69
N HIS A 93 10.43 -1.35 7.40
CA HIS A 93 9.29 -0.49 7.67
C HIS A 93 8.85 0.35 6.46
N ASN A 94 9.77 0.73 5.56
CA ASN A 94 9.40 1.35 4.29
C ASN A 94 8.77 0.33 3.34
N ASN A 95 9.17 -0.94 3.35
CA ASN A 95 8.49 -2.00 2.60
C ASN A 95 7.08 -2.27 3.17
N ASP A 96 6.91 -2.24 4.50
CA ASP A 96 5.58 -2.32 5.15
C ASP A 96 4.71 -1.07 4.91
N LYS A 97 5.29 0.07 4.50
CA LYS A 97 4.57 1.32 4.18
C LYS A 97 4.41 1.60 2.69
N MET A 98 5.24 0.99 1.82
CA MET A 98 5.10 1.07 0.35
C MET A 98 4.11 0.04 -0.21
N GLY A 99 3.64 -0.91 0.61
CA GLY A 99 2.24 -1.28 0.53
C GLY A 99 1.43 -0.08 1.03
N GLU A 100 1.26 0.94 0.18
CA GLU A 100 0.17 1.90 0.35
C GLU A 100 -1.04 1.07 0.68
N LYS A 101 -1.46 1.09 1.95
CA LYS A 101 -2.70 0.45 2.38
C LYS A 101 -3.77 1.10 1.54
N PHE A 102 -4.10 0.45 0.42
CA PHE A 102 -5.14 0.84 -0.48
C PHE A 102 -6.29 1.32 0.38
N GLU A 103 -6.56 2.62 0.31
CA GLU A 103 -7.53 3.24 1.18
C GLU A 103 -8.90 2.73 0.72
N LEU A 104 -9.34 1.61 1.28
CA LEU A 104 -10.65 1.00 1.03
C LEU A 104 -11.79 2.02 1.20
N LYS A 105 -11.58 3.06 2.00
CA LYS A 105 -12.49 4.20 2.13
C LYS A 105 -12.52 5.08 0.88
N THR A 106 -11.38 5.33 0.27
CA THR A 106 -11.22 6.17 -0.94
C THR A 106 -11.73 5.43 -2.17
N ALA A 107 -11.32 4.18 -2.36
CA ALA A 107 -11.91 3.31 -3.38
C ALA A 107 -13.41 3.10 -3.15
N GLY A 108 -13.80 2.93 -1.88
CA GLY A 108 -15.19 2.86 -1.46
C GLY A 108 -16.01 4.08 -1.86
N ASN A 109 -15.45 5.29 -1.91
CA ASN A 109 -16.19 6.46 -2.36
C ASN A 109 -16.37 6.52 -3.89
N LEU A 110 -15.42 5.93 -4.63
CA LEU A 110 -15.40 5.95 -6.09
C LEU A 110 -16.25 4.84 -6.71
N ILE A 111 -16.51 3.75 -5.98
CA ILE A 111 -17.38 2.67 -6.46
C ILE A 111 -18.85 3.13 -6.36
N PRO A 112 -19.63 3.10 -7.47
CA PRO A 112 -21.03 3.49 -7.45
C PRO A 112 -21.87 2.56 -6.57
N HIS A 113 -23.12 2.93 -6.30
CA HIS A 113 -24.06 2.02 -5.64
C HIS A 113 -24.67 1.04 -6.66
N ILE A 114 -24.98 -0.18 -6.23
CA ILE A 114 -25.83 -1.08 -7.05
C ILE A 114 -27.22 -0.45 -7.10
N GLY A 115 -27.52 0.20 -8.20
CA GLY A 115 -28.83 0.72 -8.52
C GLY A 115 -29.75 -0.35 -9.10
N ASN A 116 -30.87 0.11 -9.66
CA ASN A 116 -31.86 -0.75 -10.31
C ASN A 116 -31.71 -0.75 -11.84
N THR A 117 -30.77 0.02 -12.39
CA THR A 117 -30.53 0.11 -13.84
C THR A 117 -29.37 -0.76 -14.25
N GLU A 118 -29.46 -1.36 -15.44
CA GLU A 118 -28.42 -2.22 -16.01
C GLU A 118 -27.07 -1.48 -16.12
N GLU A 119 -27.09 -0.18 -16.46
CA GLU A 119 -25.88 0.66 -16.51
C GLU A 119 -25.20 0.80 -15.15
N SER A 120 -25.99 1.00 -14.08
CA SER A 120 -25.43 1.12 -12.73
C SER A 120 -24.82 -0.19 -12.24
N ILE A 121 -25.39 -1.32 -12.64
CA ILE A 121 -24.90 -2.65 -12.32
C ILE A 121 -23.59 -2.94 -13.07
N ARG A 122 -23.52 -2.59 -14.36
CA ARG A 122 -22.28 -2.70 -15.15
C ARG A 122 -21.17 -1.81 -14.58
N ALA A 123 -21.45 -0.53 -14.35
CA ALA A 123 -20.49 0.39 -13.75
C ALA A 123 -19.99 -0.07 -12.38
N PHE A 124 -20.84 -0.76 -11.61
CA PHE A 124 -20.44 -1.37 -10.34
C PHE A 124 -19.50 -2.57 -10.54
N ILE A 125 -19.79 -3.45 -11.50
CA ILE A 125 -18.94 -4.58 -11.86
C ILE A 125 -17.58 -4.09 -12.35
N ASP A 126 -17.56 -3.15 -13.30
CA ASP A 126 -16.34 -2.60 -13.89
C ASP A 126 -15.45 -1.96 -12.81
N ALA A 127 -16.06 -1.28 -11.84
CA ALA A 127 -15.33 -0.71 -10.72
C ALA A 127 -14.73 -1.80 -9.81
N ILE A 128 -15.44 -2.91 -9.56
CA ILE A 128 -14.88 -4.04 -8.81
C ILE A 128 -13.72 -4.67 -9.55
N GLU A 129 -13.87 -4.93 -10.85
CA GLU A 129 -12.83 -5.52 -11.69
C GLU A 129 -11.58 -4.65 -11.70
N LEU A 130 -11.73 -3.34 -11.90
CA LEU A 130 -10.62 -2.38 -11.83
C LEU A 130 -9.89 -2.44 -10.48
N TYR A 131 -10.63 -2.42 -9.37
CA TYR A 131 -10.00 -2.45 -8.05
C TYR A 131 -9.42 -3.81 -7.66
N ASP A 132 -9.94 -4.91 -8.22
CA ASP A 132 -9.37 -6.24 -8.01
C ASP A 132 -7.95 -6.36 -8.61
N GLU A 133 -7.69 -5.66 -9.72
CA GLU A 133 -6.37 -5.60 -10.35
C GLU A 133 -5.33 -4.80 -9.55
N PHE A 134 -5.76 -3.75 -8.84
CA PHE A 134 -4.88 -2.90 -8.04
C PHE A 134 -4.69 -3.38 -6.59
N LEU A 135 -5.38 -4.45 -6.18
CA LEU A 135 -5.37 -4.94 -4.81
C LEU A 135 -4.47 -6.18 -4.65
N ASP A 136 -3.68 -6.17 -3.58
CA ASP A 136 -3.00 -7.37 -3.10
C ASP A 136 -3.99 -8.42 -2.58
N ASP A 137 -3.56 -9.68 -2.50
CA ASP A 137 -4.40 -10.80 -2.08
C ASP A 137 -5.01 -10.65 -0.67
N GLU A 138 -4.39 -9.84 0.21
CA GLU A 138 -4.96 -9.49 1.52
C GLU A 138 -6.06 -8.41 1.44
N GLY A 139 -6.04 -7.56 0.42
CA GLY A 139 -6.97 -6.46 0.22
C GLY A 139 -8.27 -6.87 -0.48
N LYS A 140 -8.23 -7.90 -1.35
CA LYS A 140 -9.40 -8.39 -2.08
C LYS A 140 -10.55 -8.83 -1.16
N PRO A 141 -10.34 -9.63 -0.10
CA PRO A 141 -11.42 -10.01 0.82
C PRO A 141 -12.01 -8.82 1.59
N GLN A 142 -11.17 -7.81 1.88
CA GLN A 142 -11.61 -6.59 2.56
C GLN A 142 -12.51 -5.75 1.65
N LEU A 143 -12.19 -5.69 0.35
CA LEU A 143 -13.02 -5.00 -0.64
C LEU A 143 -14.40 -5.66 -0.72
N THR A 144 -14.46 -6.98 -0.87
CA THR A 144 -15.72 -7.73 -0.91
C THR A 144 -16.59 -7.42 0.32
N LYS A 145 -15.99 -7.48 1.52
CA LYS A 145 -16.71 -7.24 2.78
C LYS A 145 -17.20 -5.80 2.91
N TYR A 146 -16.39 -4.83 2.48
CA TYR A 146 -16.76 -3.42 2.49
C TYR A 146 -17.92 -3.16 1.53
N LEU A 147 -17.82 -3.67 0.31
CA LEU A 147 -18.83 -3.49 -0.74
C LEU A 147 -20.18 -4.01 -0.31
N LEU A 148 -20.26 -5.24 0.20
CA LEU A 148 -21.52 -5.84 0.68
C LEU A 148 -22.18 -5.04 1.82
N LYS A 149 -21.37 -4.34 2.62
CA LYS A 149 -21.88 -3.55 3.74
C LYS A 149 -22.44 -2.20 3.30
N VAL A 150 -21.71 -1.50 2.43
CA VAL A 150 -21.90 -0.05 2.17
C VAL A 150 -22.63 0.23 0.86
N LYS A 151 -22.44 -0.58 -0.17
CA LYS A 151 -22.85 -0.23 -1.54
C LYS A 151 -24.17 -0.82 -2.06
N PRO A 152 -24.61 -2.03 -1.68
CA PRO A 152 -25.89 -2.52 -2.15
C PRO A 152 -27.05 -1.80 -1.47
N THR A 153 -28.07 -1.48 -2.28
CA THR A 153 -29.38 -1.03 -1.81
C THR A 153 -30.06 -2.11 -0.97
N GLN A 154 -31.09 -1.76 -0.18
CA GLN A 154 -31.82 -2.77 0.62
C GLN A 154 -32.37 -3.91 -0.24
N ALA A 155 -32.90 -3.60 -1.43
CA ALA A 155 -33.36 -4.60 -2.37
C ALA A 155 -32.23 -5.52 -2.85
N ALA A 156 -31.05 -4.97 -3.13
CA ALA A 156 -29.89 -5.77 -3.53
C ALA A 156 -29.36 -6.66 -2.39
N LYS A 157 -29.38 -6.18 -1.14
CA LYS A 157 -28.97 -6.96 0.04
C LYS A 157 -29.82 -8.20 0.27
N LEU A 158 -31.10 -8.17 -0.09
CA LEU A 158 -31.98 -9.33 0.01
C LEU A 158 -31.72 -10.39 -1.07
N ARG A 159 -31.16 -9.97 -2.21
CA ARG A 159 -30.86 -10.86 -3.34
C ARG A 159 -29.45 -11.43 -3.26
N LEU A 160 -28.48 -10.67 -2.77
CA LEU A 160 -27.08 -11.10 -2.64
C LEU A 160 -26.85 -12.02 -1.42
N LYS A 161 -25.79 -12.82 -1.47
CA LYS A 161 -25.33 -13.65 -0.35
C LYS A 161 -24.67 -12.77 0.72
N THR A 162 -24.64 -13.28 1.95
CA THR A 162 -24.02 -12.58 3.11
C THR A 162 -22.50 -12.51 3.04
N SER A 163 -21.85 -13.44 2.32
CA SER A 163 -20.40 -13.48 2.15
C SER A 163 -19.99 -14.15 0.84
N TYR A 164 -18.85 -13.74 0.30
CA TYR A 164 -18.24 -14.33 -0.88
C TYR A 164 -16.75 -14.58 -0.61
N ASN A 165 -16.20 -15.63 -1.21
CA ASN A 165 -14.81 -16.04 -1.03
C ASN A 165 -13.85 -15.27 -1.95
N SER A 166 -14.36 -14.66 -3.02
CA SER A 166 -13.58 -13.89 -3.99
C SER A 166 -14.43 -12.78 -4.62
N ASN A 167 -13.77 -11.75 -5.14
CA ASN A 167 -14.42 -10.70 -5.94
C ASN A 167 -15.06 -11.28 -7.20
N ALA A 168 -14.43 -12.27 -7.84
CA ALA A 168 -15.00 -12.99 -8.97
C ALA A 168 -16.35 -13.65 -8.62
N ALA A 169 -16.45 -14.32 -7.46
CA ALA A 169 -17.70 -14.95 -7.03
C ALA A 169 -18.81 -13.92 -6.76
N LEU A 170 -18.45 -12.73 -6.26
CA LEU A 170 -19.39 -11.62 -6.10
C LEU A 170 -19.88 -11.13 -7.47
N ILE A 171 -18.97 -10.90 -8.41
CA ILE A 171 -19.29 -10.44 -9.77
C ILE A 171 -20.22 -11.44 -10.47
N THR A 172 -19.93 -12.75 -10.41
CA THR A 172 -20.78 -13.78 -11.00
C THR A 172 -22.20 -13.75 -10.44
N ASP A 173 -22.37 -13.68 -9.11
CA ASP A 173 -23.70 -13.65 -8.49
C ASP A 173 -24.46 -12.35 -8.81
N ILE A 174 -23.75 -11.22 -8.96
CA ILE A 174 -24.34 -9.97 -9.45
C ILE A 174 -24.82 -10.12 -10.90
N LYS A 175 -23.98 -10.66 -11.79
CA LYS A 175 -24.33 -10.91 -13.19
C LYS A 175 -25.57 -11.81 -13.29
N GLU A 176 -25.62 -12.89 -12.51
CA GLU A 176 -26.76 -13.82 -12.52
C GLU A 176 -28.08 -13.22 -12.00
N LYS A 177 -28.02 -12.39 -10.95
CA LYS A 177 -29.24 -11.91 -10.26
C LYS A 177 -29.77 -10.57 -10.75
N PHE A 178 -28.91 -9.77 -11.37
CA PHE A 178 -29.24 -8.39 -11.74
C PHE A 178 -29.13 -8.13 -13.24
N LEU A 179 -28.38 -8.93 -14.01
CA LEU A 179 -28.33 -8.80 -15.46
C LEU A 179 -29.21 -9.87 -16.11
N VAL A 180 -30.15 -9.42 -16.93
CA VAL A 180 -30.96 -10.32 -17.76
C VAL A 180 -30.15 -10.68 -18.98
N LYS A 181 -29.82 -11.96 -19.15
CA LYS A 181 -29.20 -12.45 -20.40
C LYS A 181 -30.20 -12.26 -21.54
N GLN A 182 -29.88 -11.35 -22.45
CA GLN A 182 -30.65 -11.18 -23.68
C GLN A 182 -30.26 -12.28 -24.65
N SER A 183 -31.25 -12.96 -25.25
CA SER A 183 -30.97 -14.06 -26.17
C SER A 183 -30.54 -13.52 -27.54
N ILE A 184 -29.54 -14.18 -28.13
CA ILE A 184 -29.04 -13.89 -29.48
C ILE A 184 -30.18 -13.79 -30.52
N PRO A 185 -31.18 -14.70 -30.53
CA PRO A 185 -32.28 -14.62 -31.49
C PRO A 185 -33.14 -13.36 -31.32
N VAL A 186 -33.38 -12.93 -30.07
CA VAL A 186 -34.18 -11.72 -29.79
C VAL A 186 -33.42 -10.48 -30.23
N LEU A 187 -32.13 -10.36 -29.91
CA LEU A 187 -31.30 -9.24 -30.32
C LEU A 187 -31.15 -9.14 -31.85
N SER A 188 -30.96 -10.29 -32.51
CA SER A 188 -30.89 -10.35 -33.98
C SER A 188 -32.22 -9.94 -34.61
N ALA A 189 -33.35 -10.44 -34.08
CA ALA A 189 -34.68 -10.03 -34.53
C ALA A 189 -34.92 -8.53 -34.34
N GLU A 190 -34.55 -7.97 -33.19
CA GLU A 190 -34.70 -6.54 -32.88
C GLU A 190 -33.85 -5.63 -33.77
N ILE A 191 -32.66 -6.06 -34.17
CA ILE A 191 -31.81 -5.32 -35.13
C ILE A 191 -32.44 -5.36 -36.51
N ASN A 192 -32.86 -6.54 -36.97
CA ASN A 192 -33.44 -6.72 -38.31
C ASN A 192 -34.82 -6.08 -38.46
N SER A 193 -35.59 -5.98 -37.37
CA SER A 193 -36.90 -5.34 -37.34
C SER A 193 -36.85 -3.84 -37.02
N ALA A 194 -35.68 -3.29 -36.70
CA ALA A 194 -35.55 -1.87 -36.33
C ALA A 194 -35.80 -0.96 -37.54
N LYS A 195 -36.74 -0.03 -37.37
CA LYS A 195 -37.03 1.03 -38.35
C LYS A 195 -36.70 2.40 -37.77
N GLN A 196 -36.23 3.29 -38.64
CA GLN A 196 -35.86 4.66 -38.26
C GLN A 196 -37.07 5.44 -37.73
N GLU A 197 -38.22 5.32 -38.40
CA GLU A 197 -39.46 6.04 -38.07
C GLU A 197 -39.21 7.56 -37.95
N ASN A 198 -39.80 8.21 -36.95
CA ASN A 198 -39.69 9.65 -36.71
C ASN A 198 -38.41 10.07 -35.97
N ARG A 199 -37.37 9.22 -35.94
CA ARG A 199 -36.09 9.51 -35.25
C ARG A 199 -35.06 10.11 -36.22
N SER A 200 -34.18 10.98 -35.72
CA SER A 200 -33.03 11.44 -36.50
C SER A 200 -32.10 10.28 -36.84
N ILE A 201 -31.38 10.41 -37.96
CA ILE A 201 -30.40 9.40 -38.42
C ILE A 201 -29.39 9.10 -37.30
N GLU A 202 -28.90 10.13 -36.61
CA GLU A 202 -27.95 9.99 -35.51
C GLU A 202 -28.52 9.18 -34.34
N LYS A 203 -29.75 9.49 -33.88
CA LYS A 203 -30.38 8.75 -32.78
C LYS A 203 -30.68 7.31 -33.15
N PHE A 204 -31.09 7.07 -34.40
CA PHE A 204 -31.34 5.73 -34.90
C PHE A 204 -30.05 4.93 -35.03
N GLY A 205 -29.00 5.53 -35.60
CA GLY A 205 -27.66 4.94 -35.71
C GLY A 205 -27.10 4.53 -34.35
N ARG A 206 -27.15 5.44 -33.37
CA ARG A 206 -26.69 5.14 -32.00
C ARG A 206 -27.45 3.97 -31.36
N SER A 207 -28.77 3.91 -31.56
CA SER A 207 -29.60 2.80 -31.06
C SER A 207 -29.26 1.47 -31.74
N LEU A 208 -28.91 1.47 -33.03
CA LEU A 208 -28.46 0.27 -33.74
C LEU A 208 -27.07 -0.18 -33.27
N GLU A 209 -26.15 0.76 -33.05
CA GLU A 209 -24.82 0.48 -32.51
C GLU A 209 -24.89 -0.14 -31.12
N GLU A 210 -25.70 0.41 -30.22
CA GLU A 210 -25.94 -0.15 -28.89
C GLU A 210 -26.48 -1.58 -28.95
N ARG A 211 -27.47 -1.85 -29.82
CA ARG A 211 -28.02 -3.21 -30.01
C ARG A 211 -27.01 -4.17 -30.61
N LYS A 212 -26.20 -3.71 -31.58
CA LYS A 212 -25.10 -4.51 -32.14
C LYS A 212 -24.05 -4.83 -31.09
N ALA A 213 -23.67 -3.87 -30.25
CA ALA A 213 -22.71 -4.10 -29.17
C ALA A 213 -23.23 -5.16 -28.19
N LYS A 214 -24.51 -5.10 -27.80
CA LYS A 214 -25.15 -6.13 -26.97
C LYS A 214 -25.16 -7.50 -27.65
N LEU A 215 -25.43 -7.57 -28.95
CA LEU A 215 -25.39 -8.82 -29.72
C LEU A 215 -23.97 -9.42 -29.75
N THR A 216 -22.95 -8.60 -29.98
CA THR A 216 -21.55 -9.05 -29.98
C THR A 216 -21.15 -9.60 -28.61
N ILE A 217 -21.54 -8.93 -27.52
CA ILE A 217 -21.29 -9.41 -26.15
C ILE A 217 -22.00 -10.75 -25.92
N ALA A 218 -23.28 -10.85 -26.28
CA ALA A 218 -24.07 -12.08 -26.11
C ALA A 218 -23.56 -13.26 -26.95
N GLN A 219 -22.79 -13.01 -28.01
CA GLN A 219 -22.12 -14.05 -28.81
C GLN A 219 -20.77 -14.47 -28.25
N ALA A 220 -20.14 -13.63 -27.41
CA ALA A 220 -18.83 -13.88 -26.83
C ALA A 220 -18.90 -14.56 -25.44
N GLU A 221 -20.02 -14.40 -24.73
CA GLU A 221 -20.36 -15.11 -23.48
C GLU A 221 -20.96 -16.50 -23.71
#